data_AF-D7EIQ5-F1
#
_entry.id   AF-D7EIQ5-F1
#
_cell.length_a   1.000
_cell.length_b   1.000
_cell.length_c   1.000
_cell.angle_alpha   90.00
_cell.angle_beta   90.00
_cell.angle_gamma   90.00
#
_symmetry.space_group_name_H-M   'P 1'
#
loop_
_entity.id
_entity.type
_entity.pdbx_description
1 polymer ?
#
loop_
_entity_poly.entity_id
_entity_poly.type
_entity_poly.pdbx_seq_one_letter_code
_entity_poly.pdbx_strand_id
1 'polypeptide(L)'
;MQSISATTRSVIGNTLKEVRDEVLAYMPKPTSLARSLRHHRQQHTIANPKTMHFDIPEKYQHLILYDSGLYEEDRILVLGDKELMLELNKDIIFGDGTFDKVPNMFYQLYTWHAQIGSSYRPCIYILLLRKDTKISDKMFKIMKQLVPNMVSQKILLDFEKACMNAARTAFPESEKKGCYFHLCQSLIRKINSVGLKTEYESDIDVKLRLKSLVALAFVPMQDVRKNFDFLAALFPNEDKFNEILTY
;
A
#
# COMPACT_ATOMS: atom_id res chain seq x y z
N MET A 1 35.25 -6.73 -8.41
CA MET A 1 33.99 -7.51 -8.47
C MET A 1 32.85 -6.61 -8.06
N GLN A 2 31.94 -6.23 -8.98
CA GLN A 2 30.77 -5.45 -8.61
C GLN A 2 29.72 -6.33 -7.92
N SER A 3 29.12 -5.78 -6.87
CA SER A 3 28.07 -6.40 -6.05
C SER A 3 26.95 -7.06 -6.89
N ILE A 4 26.48 -8.21 -6.43
CA ILE A 4 25.28 -8.91 -6.95
C ILE A 4 24.04 -8.00 -6.91
N SER A 5 24.04 -6.93 -6.10
CA SER A 5 22.97 -5.93 -5.99
C SER A 5 22.98 -4.83 -7.07
N ALA A 6 24.01 -4.75 -7.92
CA ALA A 6 24.09 -3.71 -8.95
C ALA A 6 23.04 -3.91 -10.06
N THR A 7 22.35 -2.84 -10.44
CA THR A 7 21.36 -2.88 -11.53
C THR A 7 22.03 -3.29 -12.84
N THR A 8 21.32 -4.01 -13.71
CA THR A 8 21.85 -4.46 -15.01
C THR A 8 22.42 -3.30 -15.83
N ARG A 9 21.78 -2.12 -15.74
CA ARG A 9 22.22 -0.90 -16.41
C ARG A 9 23.52 -0.34 -15.82
N SER A 10 23.68 -0.38 -14.49
CA SER A 10 24.90 0.05 -13.81
C SER A 10 26.08 -0.85 -14.16
N VAL A 11 25.87 -2.18 -14.13
CA VAL A 11 26.91 -3.16 -14.49
C VAL A 11 27.37 -2.93 -15.93
N ILE A 12 26.45 -2.88 -16.88
CA ILE A 12 26.79 -2.67 -18.30
C ILE A 12 27.45 -1.31 -18.52
N GLY A 13 26.90 -0.25 -17.93
CA GLY A 13 27.45 1.09 -18.09
C GLY A 13 28.87 1.21 -17.54
N ASN A 14 29.16 0.58 -16.40
CA ASN A 14 30.48 0.62 -15.80
C ASN A 14 31.48 -0.27 -16.55
N THR A 15 31.06 -1.46 -16.99
CA THR A 15 31.93 -2.36 -17.77
C THR A 15 32.26 -1.77 -19.15
N LEU A 16 31.30 -1.16 -19.84
CA LEU A 16 31.54 -0.58 -21.17
C LEU A 16 32.40 0.69 -21.13
N LYS A 17 32.44 1.42 -20.00
CA LYS A 17 33.34 2.58 -19.82
C LYS A 17 34.81 2.21 -19.81
N GLU A 18 35.15 0.97 -19.47
CA GLU A 18 36.52 0.47 -19.37
C GLU A 18 37.02 -0.15 -20.70
N VAL A 19 36.16 -0.21 -21.72
CA VAL A 19 36.44 -0.84 -23.01
C VAL A 19 36.82 0.24 -24.03
N ARG A 20 37.89 -0.02 -24.82
CA ARG A 20 38.34 0.87 -25.90
C ARG A 20 37.28 1.03 -26.99
N ASP A 21 37.19 2.21 -27.60
CA ASP A 21 36.20 2.55 -28.63
C ASP A 21 36.22 1.60 -29.83
N GLU A 22 37.41 1.17 -30.26
CA GLU A 22 37.62 0.18 -31.31
C GLU A 22 36.90 -1.14 -31.02
N VAL A 23 36.86 -1.55 -29.75
CA VAL A 23 36.21 -2.79 -29.30
C VAL A 23 34.71 -2.57 -29.10
N LEU A 24 34.30 -1.38 -28.62
CA LEU A 24 32.89 -1.01 -28.48
C LEU A 24 32.13 -1.08 -29.81
N ALA A 25 32.79 -0.77 -30.92
CA ALA A 25 32.21 -0.85 -32.27
C ALA A 25 31.77 -2.27 -32.67
N TYR A 26 32.42 -3.31 -32.12
CA TYR A 26 32.11 -4.72 -32.40
C TYR A 26 31.26 -5.38 -31.31
N MET A 27 30.95 -4.66 -30.22
CA MET A 27 30.18 -5.21 -29.11
C MET A 27 28.68 -5.30 -29.44
N PRO A 28 27.96 -6.29 -28.88
CA PRO A 28 26.51 -6.34 -28.97
C PRO A 28 25.87 -5.08 -28.40
N LYS A 29 24.73 -4.68 -28.95
CA LYS A 29 23.95 -3.53 -28.46
C LYS A 29 23.73 -3.64 -26.94
N PRO A 30 23.76 -2.53 -26.18
CA PRO A 30 23.55 -2.54 -24.73
C PRO A 30 22.27 -3.26 -24.28
N THR A 31 21.22 -3.25 -25.09
CA THR A 31 19.96 -3.98 -24.85
C THR A 31 20.14 -5.51 -24.92
N SER A 32 20.99 -5.99 -25.84
CA SER A 32 21.34 -7.41 -25.97
C SER A 32 22.19 -7.86 -24.80
N LEU A 33 23.20 -7.06 -24.41
CA LEU A 33 23.99 -7.31 -23.21
C LEU A 33 23.10 -7.36 -21.96
N ALA A 34 22.16 -6.42 -21.83
CA ALA A 34 21.20 -6.41 -20.72
C ALA A 34 20.31 -7.65 -20.68
N ARG A 35 19.89 -8.14 -21.85
CA ARG A 35 19.11 -9.37 -21.97
C ARG A 35 19.93 -10.61 -21.58
N SER A 36 21.16 -10.74 -22.07
CA SER A 36 22.05 -11.86 -21.70
C SER A 36 22.38 -11.86 -20.22
N LEU A 37 22.68 -10.69 -19.63
CA LEU A 37 22.91 -10.57 -18.19
C LEU A 37 21.66 -10.93 -17.39
N ARG A 38 20.47 -10.56 -17.87
CA ARG A 38 19.20 -10.91 -17.22
C ARG A 38 18.93 -12.42 -17.29
N HIS A 39 19.22 -13.08 -18.42
CA HIS A 39 19.14 -14.54 -18.55
C HIS A 39 20.13 -15.27 -17.64
N HIS A 40 21.39 -14.82 -17.59
CA HIS A 40 22.39 -15.40 -16.69
C HIS A 40 22.00 -15.22 -15.22
N ARG A 41 21.47 -14.04 -14.84
CA ARG A 41 20.95 -13.83 -13.49
C ARG A 41 19.75 -14.74 -13.21
N GLN A 42 18.90 -15.00 -14.21
CA GLN A 42 17.76 -15.90 -14.07
C GLN A 42 18.16 -17.37 -13.82
N GLN A 43 19.29 -17.83 -14.38
CA GLN A 43 19.80 -19.18 -14.13
C GLN A 43 20.22 -19.41 -12.67
N HIS A 44 20.51 -18.34 -11.92
CA HIS A 44 20.85 -18.39 -10.49
C HIS A 44 19.72 -17.84 -9.58
N THR A 45 18.57 -17.50 -10.14
CA THR A 45 17.40 -17.12 -9.32
C THR A 45 16.62 -18.35 -8.90
N ILE A 46 16.27 -18.37 -7.61
CA ILE A 46 15.32 -19.34 -7.07
C ILE A 46 13.97 -19.04 -7.71
N ALA A 47 13.29 -20.07 -8.21
CA ALA A 47 11.96 -19.91 -8.79
C ALA A 47 10.99 -19.36 -7.76
N ASN A 48 10.09 -18.47 -8.18
CA ASN A 48 9.02 -18.00 -7.30
C ASN A 48 8.13 -19.17 -6.87
N PRO A 49 7.65 -19.17 -5.62
CA PRO A 49 6.70 -20.17 -5.16
C PRO A 49 5.41 -20.11 -5.98
N LYS A 50 4.77 -21.26 -6.15
CA LYS A 50 3.50 -21.42 -6.88
C LYS A 50 2.31 -21.65 -5.96
N THR A 51 2.56 -21.99 -4.71
CA THR A 51 1.55 -22.24 -3.68
C THR A 51 1.93 -21.52 -2.39
N MET A 52 0.96 -21.37 -1.48
CA MET A 52 1.15 -20.75 -0.17
C MET A 52 2.06 -21.54 0.79
N HIS A 53 2.21 -22.83 0.51
CA HIS A 53 3.03 -23.74 1.30
C HIS A 53 4.44 -23.79 0.71
N PHE A 54 5.22 -22.74 0.99
CA PHE A 54 6.62 -22.67 0.60
C PHE A 54 7.51 -22.24 1.77
N ASP A 55 8.70 -22.82 1.81
CA ASP A 55 9.77 -22.37 2.70
C ASP A 55 10.44 -21.12 2.17
N ILE A 56 10.84 -20.24 3.09
CA ILE A 56 11.56 -19.03 2.74
C ILE A 56 13.03 -19.39 2.53
N PRO A 57 13.60 -19.19 1.33
CA PRO A 57 15.00 -19.50 1.08
C PRO A 57 15.92 -18.73 2.02
N GLU A 58 16.99 -19.38 2.47
CA GLU A 58 17.98 -18.83 3.42
C GLU A 58 18.44 -17.41 3.05
N LYS A 59 18.72 -17.19 1.76
CA LYS A 59 19.15 -15.89 1.24
C LYS A 59 18.15 -14.74 1.46
N TYR A 60 16.88 -15.03 1.73
CA TYR A 60 15.82 -14.04 1.96
C TYR A 60 15.36 -13.97 3.43
N GLN A 61 15.84 -14.87 4.30
CA GLN A 61 15.41 -14.91 5.70
C GLN A 61 15.66 -13.58 6.44
N HIS A 62 16.71 -12.85 6.08
CA HIS A 62 17.02 -11.54 6.65
C HIS A 62 15.94 -10.47 6.41
N LEU A 63 15.07 -10.66 5.42
CA LEU A 63 13.95 -9.75 5.12
C LEU A 63 12.67 -10.12 5.88
N ILE A 64 12.64 -11.26 6.58
CA ILE A 64 11.45 -11.75 7.27
C ILE A 64 11.48 -11.26 8.70
N LEU A 65 10.54 -10.38 9.04
CA LEU A 65 10.35 -9.91 10.40
C LEU A 65 9.45 -10.85 11.20
N TYR A 66 8.49 -11.50 10.53
CA TYR A 66 7.59 -12.47 11.14
C TYR A 66 7.00 -13.43 10.10
N ASP A 67 6.80 -14.68 10.48
CA ASP A 67 6.05 -15.68 9.74
C ASP A 67 5.17 -16.43 10.73
N SER A 68 3.85 -16.41 10.51
CA SER A 68 2.93 -17.10 11.43
C SER A 68 3.05 -18.63 11.35
N GLY A 69 3.65 -19.16 10.28
CA GLY A 69 3.92 -20.59 10.12
C GLY A 69 3.34 -21.17 8.84
N LEU A 70 4.05 -22.15 8.28
CA LEU A 70 3.74 -22.79 7.00
C LEU A 70 2.36 -23.44 6.94
N TYR A 71 1.89 -23.99 8.07
CA TYR A 71 0.65 -24.76 8.17
C TYR A 71 -0.52 -23.94 8.74
N GLU A 72 -0.33 -22.64 8.98
CA GLU A 72 -1.44 -21.75 9.29
C GLU A 72 -2.28 -21.51 8.03
N GLU A 73 -3.58 -21.80 8.12
CA GLU A 73 -4.54 -21.56 7.02
C GLU A 73 -4.48 -20.11 6.53
N ASP A 74 -4.37 -19.18 7.49
CA ASP A 74 -4.21 -17.75 7.26
C ASP A 74 -2.76 -17.32 7.55
N ARG A 75 -1.79 -17.93 6.86
CA ARG A 75 -0.37 -17.58 6.99
C ARG A 75 -0.15 -16.10 6.68
N ILE A 76 0.42 -15.38 7.64
CA ILE A 76 0.81 -13.97 7.52
C ILE A 76 2.32 -13.91 7.46
N LEU A 77 2.83 -13.28 6.41
CA LEU A 77 4.26 -12.96 6.27
C LEU A 77 4.46 -11.46 6.46
N VAL A 78 5.33 -11.10 7.40
CA VAL A 78 5.77 -9.73 7.61
C VAL A 78 7.20 -9.61 7.11
N LEU A 79 7.38 -8.73 6.14
CA LEU A 79 8.63 -8.45 5.47
C LEU A 79 9.07 -7.03 5.79
N GLY A 80 10.37 -6.82 5.90
CA GLY A 80 10.93 -5.49 6.10
C GLY A 80 12.36 -5.53 6.59
N ASP A 81 12.86 -4.33 6.85
CA ASP A 81 14.15 -4.12 7.48
C ASP A 81 13.94 -3.74 8.95
N LYS A 82 14.81 -4.24 9.84
CA LYS A 82 14.66 -3.99 11.28
C LYS A 82 14.86 -2.53 11.64
N GLU A 83 15.77 -1.82 10.98
CA GLU A 83 16.03 -0.41 11.26
C GLU A 83 14.86 0.45 10.76
N LEU A 84 14.36 0.18 9.55
CA LEU A 84 13.17 0.88 9.04
C LEU A 84 11.92 0.61 9.88
N MET A 85 11.76 -0.60 10.41
CA MET A 85 10.65 -0.92 11.33
C MET A 85 10.66 -0.05 12.59
N LEU A 86 11.84 0.29 13.12
CA LEU A 86 11.94 1.14 14.32
C LEU A 86 11.46 2.57 14.07
N GLU A 87 11.44 3.03 12.81
CA GLU A 87 10.86 4.32 12.43
C GLU A 87 9.33 4.36 12.58
N LEU A 88 8.65 3.25 12.88
CA LEU A 88 7.23 3.26 13.22
C LEU A 88 6.93 3.87 14.60
N ASN A 89 7.95 4.17 15.41
CA ASN A 89 7.78 4.90 16.66
C ASN A 89 7.78 6.42 16.43
N LYS A 90 6.73 6.92 15.75
CA LYS A 90 6.52 8.35 15.47
C LYS A 90 5.12 8.77 15.90
N ASP A 91 4.96 10.08 16.09
CA ASP A 91 3.67 10.68 16.46
C ASP A 91 2.57 10.34 15.46
N ILE A 92 2.90 10.19 14.17
CA ILE A 92 1.94 9.85 13.12
C ILE A 92 2.47 8.67 12.30
N ILE A 93 1.67 7.62 12.21
CA ILE A 93 1.90 6.49 11.30
C ILE A 93 0.70 6.27 10.38
N PHE A 94 0.95 5.59 9.26
CA PHE A 94 -0.05 5.37 8.22
C PHE A 94 -0.12 3.89 7.90
N GLY A 95 -1.33 3.35 7.78
CA GLY A 95 -1.59 2.02 7.25
C GLY A 95 -2.25 2.12 5.88
N ASP A 96 -1.75 1.35 4.92
CA ASP A 96 -2.24 1.37 3.54
C ASP A 96 -2.29 -0.05 2.96
N GLY A 97 -3.41 -0.39 2.33
CA GLY A 97 -3.63 -1.70 1.72
C GLY A 97 -3.71 -1.61 0.19
N THR A 98 -2.88 -2.38 -0.51
CA THR A 98 -2.88 -2.44 -1.99
C THR A 98 -3.16 -3.85 -2.52
N PHE A 99 -3.85 -3.89 -3.66
CA PHE A 99 -4.26 -5.13 -4.35
C PHE A 99 -3.54 -5.32 -5.70
N ASP A 100 -3.00 -4.25 -6.29
CA ASP A 100 -2.43 -4.29 -7.65
C ASP A 100 -0.97 -4.77 -7.69
N LYS A 101 -0.28 -4.75 -6.54
CA LYS A 101 1.15 -5.05 -6.39
C LYS A 101 1.39 -6.22 -5.44
N VAL A 102 0.40 -7.10 -5.33
CA VAL A 102 0.46 -8.30 -4.49
C VAL A 102 0.87 -9.52 -5.34
N PRO A 103 1.72 -10.44 -4.83
CA PRO A 103 1.95 -11.70 -5.51
C PRO A 103 0.64 -12.51 -5.62
N ASN A 104 0.39 -13.16 -6.76
CA ASN A 104 -0.89 -13.82 -7.09
C ASN A 104 -1.47 -14.77 -6.03
N MET A 105 -0.64 -15.29 -5.12
CA MET A 105 -1.08 -16.23 -4.08
C MET A 105 -1.68 -15.52 -2.87
N PHE A 106 -1.43 -14.22 -2.70
CA PHE A 106 -1.93 -13.40 -1.61
C PHE A 106 -3.02 -12.46 -2.13
N TYR A 107 -3.95 -12.14 -1.23
CA TYR A 107 -5.09 -11.29 -1.56
C TYR A 107 -4.74 -9.80 -1.44
N GLN A 108 -3.92 -9.44 -0.46
CA GLN A 108 -3.58 -8.04 -0.19
C GLN A 108 -2.14 -7.91 0.31
N LEU A 109 -1.48 -6.83 -0.11
CA LEU A 109 -0.28 -6.32 0.53
C LEU A 109 -0.68 -5.13 1.41
N TYR A 110 -0.53 -5.27 2.72
CA TYR A 110 -0.73 -4.19 3.67
C TYR A 110 0.62 -3.61 4.08
N THR A 111 0.70 -2.30 4.26
CA THR A 111 1.96 -1.61 4.56
C THR A 111 1.78 -0.61 5.68
N TRP A 112 2.80 -0.52 6.53
CA TRP A 112 2.90 0.51 7.56
C TRP A 112 3.97 1.51 7.17
N HIS A 113 3.62 2.79 7.21
CA HIS A 113 4.49 3.89 6.81
C HIS A 113 4.74 4.85 7.96
N ALA A 114 5.92 5.42 7.96
CA ALA A 114 6.30 6.52 8.83
C ALA A 114 7.00 7.62 8.03
N GLN A 115 7.06 8.81 8.62
CA GLN A 115 7.81 9.92 8.04
C GLN A 115 9.31 9.74 8.30
N ILE A 116 10.08 9.67 7.22
CA ILE A 116 11.55 9.62 7.25
C ILE A 116 12.06 10.77 6.38
N GLY A 117 12.55 11.82 7.03
CA GLY A 117 12.88 13.09 6.38
C GLY A 117 11.62 13.77 5.83
N SER A 118 11.62 14.07 4.53
CA SER A 118 10.51 14.74 3.83
C SER A 118 9.52 13.78 3.14
N SER A 119 9.69 12.46 3.32
CA SER A 119 8.87 11.45 2.65
C SER A 119 8.22 10.51 3.66
N TYR A 120 7.04 10.01 3.32
CA TYR A 120 6.39 8.90 3.99
C TYR A 120 6.83 7.61 3.30
N ARG A 121 7.51 6.74 4.03
CA ARG A 121 8.10 5.53 3.47
C ARG A 121 7.47 4.30 4.10
N PRO A 122 7.23 3.23 3.32
CA PRO A 122 6.84 1.94 3.88
C PRO A 122 8.01 1.37 4.70
N CYS A 123 7.73 1.13 5.98
CA CYS A 123 8.66 0.55 6.93
C CYS A 123 8.48 -0.97 7.05
N ILE A 124 7.24 -1.44 6.93
CA ILE A 124 6.87 -2.85 6.99
C ILE A 124 5.87 -3.19 5.90
N TYR A 125 6.02 -4.39 5.35
CA TYR A 125 5.15 -5.01 4.34
C TYR A 125 4.53 -6.28 4.91
N ILE A 126 3.24 -6.45 4.74
CA ILE A 126 2.48 -7.57 5.31
C ILE A 126 1.67 -8.21 4.20
N LEU A 127 1.98 -9.47 3.89
CA LEU A 127 1.23 -10.24 2.91
C LEU A 127 0.09 -10.97 3.61
N LEU A 128 -1.13 -10.71 3.15
CA LEU A 128 -2.37 -11.22 3.72
C LEU A 128 -3.11 -12.08 2.69
N LEU A 129 -3.68 -13.19 3.16
CA LEU A 129 -4.48 -14.10 2.35
C LEU A 129 -5.92 -13.66 2.17
N ARG A 130 -6.45 -12.83 3.07
CA ARG A 130 -7.83 -12.33 3.08
C ARG A 130 -7.90 -10.97 3.77
N LYS A 131 -9.01 -10.27 3.61
CA LYS A 131 -9.33 -9.04 4.36
C LYS A 131 -10.63 -9.22 5.16
N ASP A 132 -10.49 -9.53 6.44
CA ASP A 132 -11.62 -9.59 7.36
C ASP A 132 -11.18 -9.15 8.75
N THR A 133 -12.13 -9.09 9.67
CA THR A 133 -11.89 -8.66 11.06
C THR A 133 -10.86 -9.55 11.75
N LYS A 134 -10.92 -10.87 11.57
CA LYS A 134 -10.00 -11.81 12.24
C LYS A 134 -8.57 -11.62 11.75
N ILE A 135 -8.39 -11.45 10.43
CA ILE A 135 -7.07 -11.18 9.84
C ILE A 135 -6.54 -9.82 10.27
N SER A 136 -7.40 -8.78 10.29
CA SER A 136 -7.02 -7.46 10.75
C SER A 136 -6.56 -7.50 12.22
N ASP A 137 -7.31 -8.14 13.11
CA ASP A 137 -6.93 -8.29 14.51
C ASP A 137 -5.60 -9.05 14.67
N LYS A 138 -5.40 -10.13 13.92
CA LYS A 138 -4.15 -10.91 13.94
C LYS A 138 -2.97 -10.07 13.45
N MET A 139 -3.13 -9.34 12.34
CA MET A 139 -2.12 -8.43 11.81
C MET A 139 -1.71 -7.37 12.84
N PHE A 140 -2.68 -6.69 13.46
CA PHE A 140 -2.41 -5.66 14.46
C PHE A 140 -1.77 -6.23 15.73
N LYS A 141 -2.12 -7.45 16.14
CA LYS A 141 -1.45 -8.18 17.23
C LYS A 141 0.01 -8.47 16.91
N ILE A 142 0.30 -8.97 15.70
CA ILE A 142 1.67 -9.20 15.23
C ILE A 142 2.47 -7.89 15.25
N MET A 143 1.87 -6.79 14.79
CA MET A 143 2.52 -5.47 14.83
C MET A 143 2.88 -5.03 16.26
N LYS A 144 1.97 -5.23 17.24
CA LYS A 144 2.27 -4.98 18.66
C LYS A 144 3.36 -5.89 19.22
N GLN A 145 3.52 -7.11 18.70
CA GLN A 145 4.61 -7.99 19.11
C GLN A 145 5.95 -7.54 18.52
N LEU A 146 5.95 -7.10 17.26
CA LEU A 146 7.15 -6.65 16.56
C LEU A 146 7.64 -5.28 17.06
N VAL A 147 6.72 -4.39 17.41
CA VAL A 147 7.02 -3.04 17.91
C VAL A 147 6.26 -2.78 19.23
N PRO A 148 6.65 -3.46 20.33
CA PRO A 148 5.89 -3.44 21.58
C PRO A 148 5.75 -2.04 22.18
N ASN A 149 6.81 -1.25 22.08
CA ASN A 149 6.89 0.10 22.60
C ASN A 149 6.46 1.17 21.59
N MET A 150 5.69 0.80 20.55
CA MET A 150 5.17 1.79 19.60
C MET A 150 4.23 2.76 20.32
N VAL A 151 4.63 4.03 20.37
CA VAL A 151 3.83 5.14 20.88
C VAL A 151 3.56 6.06 19.71
N SER A 152 2.40 5.86 19.07
CA SER A 152 1.93 6.77 18.03
C SER A 152 0.72 7.54 18.55
N GLN A 153 0.73 8.85 18.36
CA GLN A 153 -0.40 9.70 18.76
C GLN A 153 -1.56 9.58 17.77
N LYS A 154 -1.25 9.42 16.47
CA LYS A 154 -2.23 9.35 15.39
C LYS A 154 -1.93 8.22 14.43
N ILE A 155 -2.95 7.44 14.15
CA ILE A 155 -2.90 6.37 13.15
C ILE A 155 -3.87 6.73 12.03
N LEU A 156 -3.33 7.01 10.85
CA LEU A 156 -4.11 7.24 9.64
C LEU A 156 -4.29 5.93 8.88
N LEU A 157 -5.53 5.56 8.61
CA LEU A 157 -5.90 4.31 7.95
C LEU A 157 -6.90 4.57 6.84
N ASP A 158 -7.09 3.57 6.00
CA ASP A 158 -8.21 3.53 5.08
C ASP A 158 -9.52 3.35 5.84
N PHE A 159 -10.64 3.70 5.21
CA PHE A 159 -11.98 3.56 5.79
C PHE A 159 -12.46 2.10 5.86
N GLU A 160 -11.54 1.13 5.87
CA GLU A 160 -11.88 -0.28 6.04
C GLU A 160 -12.24 -0.55 7.51
N LYS A 161 -13.52 -0.91 7.74
CA LYS A 161 -14.09 -1.12 9.08
C LYS A 161 -13.30 -2.13 9.91
N ALA A 162 -12.84 -3.22 9.30
CA ALA A 162 -12.07 -4.26 9.97
C ALA A 162 -10.73 -3.71 10.49
N CYS A 163 -9.95 -3.04 9.65
CA CYS A 163 -8.68 -2.43 10.04
C CYS A 163 -8.86 -1.30 11.06
N MET A 164 -9.87 -0.44 10.89
CA MET A 164 -10.17 0.64 11.83
C MET A 164 -10.52 0.10 13.22
N ASN A 165 -11.28 -0.99 13.30
CA ASN A 165 -11.63 -1.62 14.58
C ASN A 165 -10.43 -2.32 15.22
N ALA A 166 -9.67 -3.08 14.45
CA ALA A 166 -8.44 -3.72 14.93
C ALA A 166 -7.44 -2.68 15.49
N ALA A 167 -7.31 -1.53 14.81
CA ALA A 167 -6.49 -0.42 15.29
C ALA A 167 -6.99 0.19 16.61
N ARG A 168 -8.31 0.33 16.78
CA ARG A 168 -8.91 0.76 18.05
C ARG A 168 -8.58 -0.17 19.20
N THR A 169 -8.64 -1.47 18.96
CA THR A 169 -8.32 -2.48 19.97
C THR A 169 -6.82 -2.54 20.28
N ALA A 170 -5.96 -2.49 19.26
CA ALA A 170 -4.52 -2.65 19.44
C ALA A 170 -3.81 -1.39 19.96
N PHE A 171 -4.34 -0.21 19.64
CA PHE A 171 -3.74 1.08 19.99
C PHE A 171 -4.77 2.02 20.62
N PRO A 172 -5.42 1.66 21.74
CA PRO A 172 -6.56 2.41 22.31
C PRO A 172 -6.25 3.89 22.51
N GLU A 173 -5.04 4.21 22.98
CA GLU A 173 -4.58 5.58 23.27
C GLU A 173 -4.32 6.45 22.03
N SER A 174 -4.09 5.83 20.87
CA SER A 174 -3.87 6.59 19.64
C SER A 174 -5.19 7.14 19.09
N GLU A 175 -5.16 8.31 18.48
CA GLU A 175 -6.28 8.84 17.71
C GLU A 175 -6.32 8.16 16.33
N LYS A 176 -7.50 7.64 15.92
CA LYS A 176 -7.66 6.92 14.64
C LYS A 176 -8.31 7.89 13.66
N LYS A 177 -7.67 8.09 12.52
CA LYS A 177 -8.15 8.99 11.47
C LYS A 177 -8.30 8.22 10.16
N GLY A 178 -9.34 8.57 9.40
CA GLY A 178 -9.47 8.11 8.03
C GLY A 178 -8.61 8.94 7.08
N CYS A 179 -8.05 8.30 6.06
CA CYS A 179 -7.24 8.95 5.05
C CYS A 179 -8.11 9.72 4.05
N TYR A 180 -7.97 11.06 4.01
CA TYR A 180 -8.74 11.92 3.11
C TYR A 180 -8.54 11.57 1.62
N PHE A 181 -7.32 11.17 1.25
CA PHE A 181 -7.03 10.72 -0.11
C PHE A 181 -7.89 9.50 -0.49
N HIS A 182 -8.00 8.51 0.39
CA HIS A 182 -8.82 7.32 0.16
C HIS A 182 -10.32 7.60 0.21
N LEU A 183 -10.76 8.59 0.99
CA LEU A 183 -12.14 9.09 0.95
C LEU A 183 -12.46 9.67 -0.44
N CYS A 184 -11.60 10.56 -0.95
CA CYS A 184 -11.74 11.14 -2.29
C CYS A 184 -11.74 10.08 -3.38
N GLN A 185 -10.82 9.10 -3.33
CA GLN A 185 -10.82 8.00 -4.28
C GLN A 185 -12.10 7.17 -4.23
N SER A 186 -12.64 6.91 -3.04
CA SER A 186 -13.87 6.13 -2.89
C SER A 186 -15.06 6.85 -3.52
N LEU A 187 -15.16 8.17 -3.34
CA LEU A 187 -16.15 8.98 -4.05
C LEU A 187 -15.99 8.88 -5.56
N ILE A 188 -14.77 9.05 -6.10
CA ILE A 188 -14.53 8.95 -7.55
C ILE A 188 -14.91 7.56 -8.10
N ARG A 189 -14.58 6.49 -7.39
CA ARG A 189 -14.99 5.13 -7.76
C ARG A 189 -16.52 5.01 -7.80
N LYS A 190 -17.23 5.55 -6.81
CA LYS A 190 -18.70 5.53 -6.77
C LYS A 190 -19.31 6.37 -7.90
N ILE A 191 -18.79 7.56 -8.17
CA ILE A 191 -19.20 8.41 -9.32
C ILE A 191 -19.09 7.62 -10.63
N ASN A 192 -17.97 6.93 -10.83
CA ASN A 192 -17.77 6.11 -12.02
C ASN A 192 -18.74 4.92 -12.08
N SER A 193 -19.00 4.25 -10.96
CA SER A 193 -19.86 3.06 -10.94
C SER A 193 -21.33 3.37 -11.22
N VAL A 194 -21.81 4.56 -10.83
CA VAL A 194 -23.18 5.02 -11.11
C VAL A 194 -23.33 5.72 -12.47
N GLY A 195 -22.25 5.77 -13.26
CA GLY A 195 -22.27 6.37 -14.59
C GLY A 195 -22.47 7.89 -14.57
N LEU A 196 -21.86 8.60 -13.62
CA LEU A 196 -21.80 10.07 -13.54
C LEU A 196 -20.43 10.64 -13.95
N LYS A 197 -19.56 9.80 -14.53
CA LYS A 197 -18.19 10.21 -14.89
C LYS A 197 -18.20 11.39 -15.87
N THR A 198 -18.99 11.30 -16.93
CA THR A 198 -19.03 12.33 -17.98
C THR A 198 -19.52 13.65 -17.42
N GLU A 199 -20.62 13.63 -16.68
CA GLU A 199 -21.22 14.81 -16.03
C GLU A 199 -20.25 15.42 -15.00
N TYR A 200 -19.57 14.61 -14.20
CA TYR A 200 -18.53 15.08 -13.27
C TYR A 200 -17.36 15.78 -13.98
N GLU A 201 -17.01 15.34 -15.19
CA GLU A 201 -15.91 15.90 -15.97
C GLU A 201 -16.33 17.15 -16.77
N SER A 202 -17.57 17.22 -17.23
CA SER A 202 -18.07 18.29 -18.12
C SER A 202 -18.87 19.40 -17.41
N ASP A 203 -19.50 19.12 -16.28
CA ASP A 203 -20.37 20.06 -15.55
C ASP A 203 -19.72 20.49 -14.23
N ILE A 204 -19.44 21.80 -14.12
CA ILE A 204 -18.76 22.38 -12.96
C ILE A 204 -19.63 22.35 -11.69
N ASP A 205 -20.95 22.48 -11.82
CA ASP A 205 -21.88 22.51 -10.69
C ASP A 205 -22.08 21.10 -10.13
N VAL A 206 -22.19 20.10 -11.00
CA VAL A 206 -22.24 18.68 -10.60
C VAL A 206 -20.93 18.29 -9.92
N LYS A 207 -19.79 18.68 -10.50
CA LYS A 207 -18.46 18.44 -9.92
C LYS A 207 -18.31 19.08 -8.54
N LEU A 208 -18.75 20.32 -8.38
CA LEU A 208 -18.68 21.04 -7.11
C LEU A 208 -19.57 20.39 -6.05
N ARG A 209 -20.83 20.09 -6.37
CA ARG A 209 -21.76 19.39 -5.45
C ARG A 209 -21.18 18.07 -4.97
N LEU A 210 -20.66 17.24 -5.88
CA LEU A 210 -20.05 15.95 -5.54
C LEU A 210 -18.81 16.12 -4.66
N LYS A 211 -17.93 17.09 -4.97
CA LYS A 211 -16.75 17.37 -4.14
C LYS A 211 -17.10 17.91 -2.75
N SER A 212 -18.23 18.62 -2.60
CA SER A 212 -18.68 19.10 -1.28
C SER A 212 -18.97 17.95 -0.31
N LEU A 213 -19.33 16.76 -0.80
CA LEU A 213 -19.54 15.59 0.05
C LEU A 213 -18.27 15.20 0.82
N VAL A 214 -17.10 15.18 0.15
CA VAL A 214 -15.84 14.88 0.83
C VAL A 214 -15.31 16.05 1.66
N ALA A 215 -15.73 17.29 1.35
CA ALA A 215 -15.39 18.46 2.16
C ALA A 215 -16.02 18.40 3.58
N LEU A 216 -17.06 17.59 3.79
CA LEU A 216 -17.62 17.32 5.12
C LEU A 216 -16.59 16.77 6.11
N ALA A 217 -15.49 16.17 5.63
CA ALA A 217 -14.38 15.73 6.49
C ALA A 217 -13.71 16.88 7.28
N PHE A 218 -13.92 18.14 6.88
CA PHE A 218 -13.38 19.33 7.54
C PHE A 218 -14.42 20.08 8.37
N VAL A 219 -15.67 19.61 8.39
CA VAL A 219 -16.74 20.18 9.21
C VAL A 219 -16.60 19.64 10.65
N PRO A 220 -16.79 20.47 11.69
CA PRO A 220 -16.83 19.98 13.07
C PRO A 220 -17.84 18.84 13.22
N MET A 221 -17.48 17.79 13.97
CA MET A 221 -18.25 16.54 14.03
C MET A 221 -19.73 16.77 14.38
N GLN A 222 -20.01 17.71 15.29
CA GLN A 222 -21.38 18.05 15.70
C GLN A 222 -22.24 18.66 14.59
N ASP A 223 -21.60 19.26 13.57
CA ASP A 223 -22.28 19.95 12.47
C ASP A 223 -22.32 19.10 11.18
N VAL A 224 -21.62 17.96 11.15
CA VAL A 224 -21.53 17.10 9.95
C VAL A 224 -22.91 16.66 9.46
N ARG A 225 -23.78 16.19 10.36
CA ARG A 225 -25.12 15.70 9.97
C ARG A 225 -25.96 16.81 9.34
N LYS A 226 -26.00 17.97 9.99
CA LYS A 226 -26.73 19.16 9.51
C LYS A 226 -26.23 19.59 8.13
N ASN A 227 -24.91 19.67 7.93
CA ASN A 227 -24.33 20.08 6.65
C ASN A 227 -24.53 19.02 5.57
N PHE A 228 -24.47 17.73 5.92
CA PHE A 228 -24.81 16.65 5.00
C PHE A 228 -26.26 16.76 4.53
N ASP A 229 -27.22 16.90 5.46
CA ASP A 229 -28.65 17.01 5.12
C ASP A 229 -28.92 18.24 4.24
N PHE A 230 -28.24 19.37 4.50
CA PHE A 230 -28.29 20.56 3.65
C PHE A 230 -27.73 20.30 2.25
N LEU A 231 -26.56 19.68 2.13
CA LEU A 231 -25.96 19.35 0.83
C LEU A 231 -26.83 18.36 0.06
N ALA A 232 -27.34 17.31 0.72
CA ALA A 232 -28.19 16.28 0.12
C ALA A 232 -29.44 16.88 -0.53
N ALA A 233 -30.05 17.90 0.08
CA ALA A 233 -31.20 18.61 -0.49
C ALA A 233 -30.90 19.38 -1.78
N LEU A 234 -29.62 19.62 -2.10
CA LEU A 234 -29.20 20.28 -3.35
C LEU A 234 -29.02 19.30 -4.52
N PHE A 235 -29.10 18.00 -4.29
CA PHE A 235 -28.96 16.99 -5.35
C PHE A 235 -30.28 16.78 -6.09
N PRO A 236 -30.25 16.55 -7.42
CA PRO A 236 -31.42 16.09 -8.15
C PRO A 236 -31.94 14.76 -7.58
N ASN A 237 -33.25 14.58 -7.56
CA ASN A 237 -33.86 13.30 -7.19
C ASN A 237 -33.78 12.30 -8.36
N GLU A 238 -32.57 11.83 -8.62
CA GLU A 238 -32.28 10.80 -9.63
C GLU A 238 -31.51 9.65 -8.98
N ASP A 239 -31.76 8.43 -9.45
CA ASP A 239 -31.21 7.20 -8.85
C ASP A 239 -29.69 7.26 -8.69
N LYS A 240 -28.97 7.77 -9.69
CA LYS A 240 -27.50 7.89 -9.67
C LYS A 240 -26.99 8.76 -8.52
N PHE A 241 -27.67 9.87 -8.20
CA PHE A 241 -27.29 10.76 -7.10
C PHE A 241 -27.74 10.19 -5.75
N ASN A 242 -28.92 9.59 -5.69
CA ASN A 242 -29.43 8.92 -4.49
C ASN A 242 -28.50 7.77 -4.04
N GLU A 243 -27.95 7.02 -4.99
CA GLU A 243 -26.94 5.99 -4.74
C GLU A 243 -25.64 6.55 -4.17
N ILE A 244 -25.23 7.76 -4.53
CA ILE A 244 -24.03 8.41 -3.97
C ILE A 244 -24.29 8.87 -2.54
N LEU A 245 -25.46 9.44 -2.26
CA LEU A 245 -25.82 9.96 -0.94
C LEU A 245 -26.01 8.86 0.12
N THR A 246 -26.25 7.61 -0.31
CA THR A 246 -26.46 6.46 0.58
C THR A 246 -25.26 5.52 0.68
N TYR A 247 -24.16 5.84 -0.03
CA TYR A 247 -22.89 5.09 -0.04
C TYR A 247 -22.04 5.35 1.20
#